data_AF-A0A925BXK5-F1
#
_entry.id   AF-A0A925BXK5-F1
#
_cell.length_a   1.000
_cell.length_b   1.000
_cell.length_c   1.000
_cell.angle_alpha   90.00
_cell.angle_beta   90.00
_cell.angle_gamma   90.00
#
_symmetry.space_group_name_H-M   'P 1'
#
loop_
_entity.id
_entity.type
_entity.pdbx_description
1 polymer ?
#
loop_
_entity_poly.entity_id
_entity_poly.type
_entity_poly.pdbx_seq_one_letter_code
_entity_poly.pdbx_strand_id
1 'polypeptide(L)' 'MKKNLIEEIDFYYNEQGYIVLTEAYHLERGNCCGNGCKHCPYEYMNVPEPLKTTLLLNRSHAEDKK' A
#
# COMPACT_ATOMS: atom_id res chain seq x y z
N MET A 1 13.04 15.31 -10.25
CA MET A 1 11.87 15.79 -11.02
C MET A 1 10.65 15.64 -10.13
N LYS A 2 9.82 16.68 -9.96
CA LYS A 2 8.54 16.53 -9.25
C LYS A 2 7.56 15.85 -10.22
N LYS A 3 7.18 14.61 -9.94
CA LYS A 3 6.15 13.94 -10.72
C LYS A 3 4.78 14.48 -10.30
N ASN A 4 3.91 14.70 -11.28
CA ASN A 4 2.50 14.98 -11.04
C ASN A 4 1.77 13.65 -10.78
N LEU A 5 1.15 13.54 -9.61
CA LEU A 5 0.30 12.40 -9.26
C LEU A 5 -1.00 12.51 -10.04
N ILE A 6 -1.46 11.41 -10.62
CA ILE A 6 -2.72 11.35 -11.36
C ILE A 6 -3.77 10.66 -10.47
N GLU A 7 -4.89 11.34 -10.26
CA GLU A 7 -6.06 10.78 -9.57
C GLU A 7 -6.59 9.55 -10.34
N GLU A 8 -7.12 8.56 -9.62
CA GLU A 8 -7.55 7.24 -10.11
C GLU A 8 -6.43 6.29 -10.59
N ILE A 9 -5.22 6.79 -10.85
CA ILE A 9 -4.06 5.97 -11.23
C ILE A 9 -3.10 5.82 -10.06
N ASP A 10 -2.55 6.93 -9.56
CA ASP A 10 -1.56 6.94 -8.49
C ASP A 10 -2.23 6.97 -7.09
N PHE A 11 -3.41 7.60 -7.02
CA PHE A 11 -4.17 7.72 -5.77
C PHE A 11 -5.66 7.92 -6.03
N TYR A 12 -6.49 7.66 -5.03
CA TYR A 12 -7.91 8.01 -5.02
C TYR A 12 -8.33 8.52 -3.65
N TYR A 13 -9.45 9.24 -3.57
CA TYR A 13 -10.05 9.63 -2.29
C TYR A 13 -11.00 8.55 -1.80
N ASN A 14 -10.83 8.10 -0.56
CA ASN A 14 -11.80 7.21 0.07
C ASN A 14 -13.06 7.99 0.51
N GLU A 15 -14.09 7.28 0.96
CA GLU A 15 -15.36 7.87 1.43
C GLU A 15 -15.19 8.86 2.60
N GLN A 16 -14.05 8.79 3.29
CA GLN A 16 -13.70 9.68 4.41
C GLN A 16 -12.89 10.90 3.95
N GLY A 17 -12.62 11.06 2.65
CA GLY A 17 -11.85 12.16 2.08
C GLY A 17 -10.33 12.01 2.24
N TYR A 18 -9.83 10.84 2.63
CA TYR A 18 -8.39 10.57 2.71
C TYR A 18 -7.83 10.08 1.37
N ILE A 19 -6.60 10.49 1.08
CA ILE A 19 -5.83 10.02 -0.07
C ILE A 19 -5.38 8.58 0.20
N VAL A 20 -5.79 7.66 -0.66
CA VAL A 20 -5.33 6.28 -0.70
C VAL A 20 -4.44 6.09 -1.93
N LEU A 21 -3.17 5.82 -1.68
CA LEU A 21 -2.21 5.51 -2.74
C LEU A 21 -2.48 4.11 -3.29
N THR A 22 -2.42 3.99 -4.61
CA THR A 22 -2.62 2.72 -5.31
C THR A 22 -1.34 1.90 -5.32
N GLU A 23 -1.48 0.63 -5.71
CA GLU A 23 -0.32 -0.23 -5.98
C GLU A 23 0.58 0.35 -7.09
N ALA A 24 -0.02 0.96 -8.13
CA ALA A 24 0.73 1.55 -9.25
C ALA A 24 1.69 2.65 -8.78
N TYR A 25 1.24 3.52 -7.88
CA TYR A 25 2.11 4.53 -7.27
C TYR A 25 3.27 3.90 -6.49
N HIS A 26 3.00 2.83 -5.74
CA HIS A 26 4.04 2.13 -4.98
C HIS A 26 5.04 1.40 -5.88
N LEU A 27 4.58 0.81 -6.98
CA LEU A 27 5.44 0.18 -7.99
C LEU A 27 6.36 1.22 -8.65
N GLU A 28 5.81 2.37 -9.04
CA GLU A 28 6.62 3.43 -9.65
C GLU A 28 7.62 4.06 -8.66
N ARG A 29 7.23 4.21 -7.39
CA ARG A 29 8.15 4.63 -6.31
C ARG A 29 9.34 3.68 -6.19
N GLY A 30 9.20 2.42 -6.61
CA GLY A 30 10.29 1.45 -6.72
C GLY A 30 10.82 0.92 -5.38
N ASN A 31 10.23 1.31 -4.24
CA ASN A 31 10.63 0.80 -2.93
C ASN A 31 9.48 0.82 -1.90
N CYS A 32 9.57 -0.11 -0.95
CA CYS A 32 8.70 -0.16 0.22
C CYS A 32 8.98 1.01 1.17
N CYS A 33 7.94 1.74 1.55
CA CYS A 33 8.04 2.89 2.48
C CYS A 33 8.17 2.49 3.95
N GLY A 34 7.86 1.24 4.32
CA GLY A 34 7.86 0.79 5.72
C GLY A 34 6.63 1.21 6.53
N ASN A 35 5.61 1.82 5.91
CA ASN A 35 4.42 2.34 6.62
C ASN A 35 3.25 1.34 6.72
N GLY A 36 3.40 0.11 6.23
CA GLY A 36 2.31 -0.89 6.31
C GLY A 36 1.10 -0.59 5.42
N CYS A 37 1.31 -0.05 4.22
CA CYS A 37 0.23 0.37 3.31
C CYS A 37 -0.67 -0.80 2.87
N LYS A 38 -1.98 -0.57 2.76
CA LYS A 38 -2.97 -1.60 2.37
C LYS A 38 -2.64 -2.28 1.03
N HIS A 39 -2.19 -1.52 0.04
CA HIS A 39 -1.87 -2.00 -1.31
C HIS A 39 -0.35 -2.15 -1.53
N CYS A 40 0.38 -2.67 -0.53
CA CYS A 40 1.83 -2.81 -0.64
C CYS A 40 2.20 -3.94 -1.62
N PRO A 41 2.87 -3.66 -2.75
CA PRO A 41 3.33 -4.70 -3.68
C PRO A 41 4.61 -5.41 -3.20
N TYR A 42 5.25 -4.90 -2.14
CA TYR A 42 6.57 -5.37 -1.66
C TYR A 42 6.50 -6.22 -0.39
N GLU A 43 5.35 -6.84 -0.11
CA GLU A 43 5.17 -7.75 1.05
C GLU A 43 5.68 -7.17 2.38
N TYR A 44 5.48 -5.85 2.57
CA TYR A 44 5.88 -5.14 3.78
C TYR A 44 7.37 -5.27 4.13
N MET A 45 8.27 -5.44 3.14
CA MET A 45 9.68 -5.76 3.37
C MET A 45 10.41 -4.80 4.32
N ASN A 46 10.09 -3.49 4.27
CA ASN A 46 10.70 -2.45 5.11
C ASN A 46 9.89 -2.12 6.37
N VAL A 47 8.80 -2.85 6.64
CA VAL A 47 8.02 -2.67 7.87
C VAL A 47 8.72 -3.43 9.00
N PRO A 48 8.95 -2.81 10.17
CA PRO A 48 9.57 -3.50 11.30
C PRO A 48 8.66 -4.57 11.90
N GLU A 49 9.27 -5.59 12.50
CA GLU A 49 8.57 -6.57 13.35
C GLU A 49 8.13 -5.92 14.67
N PRO A 50 6.99 -6.33 15.27
CA PRO A 50 6.09 -7.42 14.86
C PRO A 50 4.98 -6.98 13.88
N LEU A 51 5.01 -5.73 13.43
CA LEU A 51 3.95 -5.17 12.59
C LEU A 51 3.91 -5.85 11.22
N LYS A 52 5.07 -6.13 10.62
CA LYS A 52 5.17 -6.87 9.34
C LYS A 52 4.43 -8.21 9.38
N THR A 53 4.73 -9.06 10.36
CA THR A 53 4.04 -10.35 10.53
C THR A 53 2.53 -10.18 10.67
N THR A 54 2.08 -9.21 11.47
CA THR A 54 0.65 -8.92 11.64
C THR A 54 -0.04 -8.54 10.31
N LEU A 55 0.60 -7.68 9.52
CA LEU A 55 0.06 -7.22 8.24
C LEU A 55 -0.01 -8.34 7.19
N LEU A 56 1.00 -9.22 7.14
CA LEU A 56 1.00 -10.38 6.25
C LEU A 56 -0.14 -11.36 6.58
N LEU A 57 -0.36 -11.64 7.87
CA LEU A 57 -1.47 -12.50 8.32
C LEU A 57 -2.83 -11.89 7.96
N ASN A 58 -3.00 -10.59 8.16
CA ASN A 58 -4.24 -9.90 7.81
C ASN A 58 -4.55 -9.95 6.30
N ARG A 59 -3.51 -9.96 5.46
CA ARG A 59 -3.67 -10.09 4.00
C ARG A 59 -4.15 -11.48 3.60
N SER A 60 -3.56 -12.54 4.12
CA SER A 60 -3.98 -13.92 3.81
C SER A 60 -5.45 -14.15 4.17
N HIS A 61 -5.89 -13.69 5.35
CA HIS A 61 -7.28 -13.83 5.78
C HIS A 61 -8.29 -13.05 4.92
N ALA A 62 -7.86 -12.00 4.22
CA ALA A 62 -8.72 -11.27 3.30
C ALA A 62 -8.88 -12.02 1.96
N GLU A 63 -7.86 -12.78 1.54
CA GLU A 63 -7.87 -13.57 0.31
C GLU A 63 -8.71 -14.86 0.45
N ASP A 64 -8.76 -15.44 1.65
CA ASP A 64 -9.62 -16.60 1.98
C ASP A 64 -11.14 -16.30 1.96
N LYS A 65 -11.52 -15.01 1.94
CA LYS A 65 -12.93 -14.57 1.93
C LYS A 65 -13.44 -14.15 0.54
N LYS A 66 -12.69 -14.45 -0.52
CA LYS A 66 -13.12 -14.19 -1.91
C LYS A 66 -13.87 -15.36 -2.52
#